data_AF-A0AAW8T5X1-F1
#
_entry.id   AF-A0AAW8T5X1-F1
#
_cell.length_a   1.000
_cell.length_b   1.000
_cell.length_c   1.000
_cell.angle_alpha   90.00
_cell.angle_beta   90.00
_cell.angle_gamma   90.00
#
_symmetry.space_group_name_H-M   'P 1'
#
loop_
_entity.id
_entity.type
_entity.pdbx_description
1 polymer ?
#
loop_
_entity_poly.entity_id
_entity_poly.type
_entity_poly.pdbx_seq_one_letter_code
_entity_poly.pdbx_strand_id
1 'polypeptide(L)'
;MKKVIIGMGICVGILSLAGCSKNETHASHKNSKSTVHVSETFSSTNKTSTTATSGKNSSTSSTIASSIASSESQEELTISSLWTTQKASELQQFMESWGTTMKQTYREYTPNNNVNFYGLQLPEAVLGSSKTWGIDVNDVAVSAEWSTTGESSSEYSIVAVYSDAETSSGSGARHLYFFGFNNNQPVVLVSMQNQGMEDHALHFKQTENQALTSGFQNIVAGQPVEQPTAAVESIEPVNTWASMDEAIQFYEDTYKNTANEVSQQILWANYNRSCWSLTEQAGNRIVLHWRNISGAGGSYVAFEKSADHTTITQYDGNNSYPNSPSKAFNVRNSDHTVY
;
A
#
# COMPACT_ATOMS: atom_id res chain seq x y z
N MET A 1 64.82 1.60 17.94
CA MET A 1 63.35 1.47 17.94
C MET A 1 62.91 1.08 19.35
N LYS A 2 62.35 2.02 20.11
CA LYS A 2 61.95 1.83 21.51
C LYS A 2 60.49 1.35 21.57
N LYS A 3 60.25 0.32 22.37
CA LYS A 3 58.93 -0.22 22.74
C LYS A 3 58.28 0.65 23.82
N VAL A 4 56.96 0.80 23.79
CA VAL A 4 56.14 1.18 24.95
C VAL A 4 54.90 0.29 24.99
N ILE A 5 54.60 -0.20 26.20
CA ILE A 5 53.58 -1.19 26.57
C ILE A 5 52.78 -0.58 27.74
N ILE A 6 51.44 -0.67 27.64
CA ILE A 6 50.38 -0.86 28.67
C ILE A 6 50.08 0.22 29.75
N GLY A 7 48.76 0.45 29.92
CA GLY A 7 48.05 0.58 31.21
C GLY A 7 47.04 1.74 31.21
N MET A 8 45.88 1.74 31.86
CA MET A 8 45.05 0.81 32.66
C MET A 8 43.81 1.65 33.04
N GLY A 9 42.58 1.11 33.08
CA GLY A 9 41.41 1.89 33.50
C GLY A 9 40.11 1.09 33.63
N ILE A 10 40.11 0.12 34.54
CA ILE A 10 38.93 -0.65 34.99
C ILE A 10 38.28 0.13 36.16
N CYS A 11 36.97 0.42 36.07
CA CYS A 11 36.14 0.74 37.22
C CYS A 11 34.91 -0.16 37.24
N VAL A 12 34.91 -1.08 38.21
CA VAL A 12 33.81 -1.94 38.63
C VAL A 12 33.13 -1.26 39.82
N GLY A 13 31.80 -1.15 39.79
CA GLY A 13 30.96 -0.71 40.91
C GLY A 13 29.75 -1.64 41.04
N ILE A 14 29.52 -2.13 42.26
CA ILE A 14 28.79 -3.36 42.61
C ILE A 14 27.37 -3.05 43.13
N LEU A 15 26.45 -3.98 42.79
CA LEU A 15 25.17 -4.40 43.38
C LEU A 15 24.67 -3.85 44.73
N SER A 16 23.35 -3.61 44.79
CA SER A 16 22.42 -4.03 45.87
C SER A 16 20.96 -3.85 45.35
N LEU A 17 20.19 -4.92 45.10
CA LEU A 17 19.33 -5.73 45.99
C LEU A 17 17.84 -5.30 46.02
N ALA A 18 17.02 -6.17 45.43
CA ALA A 18 15.69 -6.66 45.83
C ALA A 18 14.60 -5.69 46.35
N GLY A 19 13.49 -5.63 45.61
CA GLY A 19 12.17 -5.19 46.09
C GLY A 19 11.05 -5.88 45.30
N CYS A 20 10.34 -6.79 45.97
CA CYS A 20 9.19 -7.55 45.46
C CYS A 20 7.96 -6.68 45.18
N SER A 21 7.07 -7.11 44.26
CA SER A 21 5.67 -7.47 44.61
C SER A 21 4.78 -7.88 43.41
N LYS A 22 4.22 -9.09 43.54
CA LYS A 22 2.85 -9.55 43.24
C LYS A 22 2.36 -9.63 41.79
N ASN A 23 2.37 -10.88 41.30
CA ASN A 23 1.34 -11.42 40.42
C ASN A 23 0.06 -11.68 41.21
N GLU A 24 -1.08 -11.26 40.67
CA GLU A 24 -2.42 -11.74 41.02
C GLU A 24 -2.96 -12.52 39.82
N THR A 25 -2.96 -13.84 39.95
CA THR A 25 -3.71 -14.77 39.10
C THR A 25 -5.06 -15.06 39.76
N HIS A 26 -6.13 -14.55 39.18
CA HIS A 26 -7.49 -15.08 39.28
C HIS A 26 -7.84 -15.55 37.84
N ALA A 27 -8.41 -16.71 37.53
CA ALA A 27 -9.06 -17.75 38.29
C ALA A 27 -9.00 -19.06 37.47
N SER A 28 -9.00 -20.21 38.14
CA SER A 28 -9.39 -21.47 37.53
C SER A 28 -10.14 -22.32 38.56
N HIS A 29 -11.46 -22.36 38.45
CA HIS A 29 -12.27 -23.47 38.94
C HIS A 29 -13.10 -24.07 37.81
N LYS A 30 -12.86 -25.36 37.62
CA LYS A 30 -13.60 -26.37 36.87
C LYS A 30 -15.10 -26.32 37.21
N ASN A 31 -16.01 -26.61 36.26
CA ASN A 31 -16.38 -27.99 35.90
C ASN A 31 -17.68 -28.05 35.06
N SER A 32 -17.55 -28.67 33.89
CA SER A 32 -18.44 -29.61 33.19
C SER A 32 -19.91 -29.85 33.66
N LYS A 33 -20.79 -29.78 32.64
CA LYS A 33 -21.83 -30.78 32.25
C LYS A 33 -23.14 -30.86 33.06
N SER A 34 -24.25 -30.43 32.43
CA SER A 34 -25.36 -31.35 32.09
C SER A 34 -26.33 -30.73 31.06
N THR A 35 -26.51 -31.45 29.97
CA THR A 35 -27.65 -31.47 29.04
C THR A 35 -28.99 -31.67 29.76
N VAL A 36 -30.09 -31.11 29.23
CA VAL A 36 -31.32 -31.83 28.80
C VAL A 36 -32.16 -30.89 27.90
N HIS A 37 -32.72 -31.49 26.85
CA HIS A 37 -33.53 -30.93 25.77
C HIS A 37 -34.95 -31.53 25.88
N VAL A 38 -36.01 -30.72 25.90
CA VAL A 38 -37.42 -31.10 25.62
C VAL A 38 -38.13 -29.82 25.14
N SER A 39 -38.42 -29.68 23.83
CA SER A 39 -39.72 -29.94 23.16
C SER A 39 -40.90 -29.13 23.71
N GLU A 40 -41.51 -28.26 22.89
CA GLU A 40 -42.92 -28.35 22.47
C GLU A 40 -43.36 -27.17 21.59
N THR A 41 -43.68 -27.54 20.36
CA THR A 41 -44.71 -27.05 19.45
C THR A 41 -45.77 -26.09 20.02
N PHE A 42 -45.96 -24.93 19.38
CA PHE A 42 -47.29 -24.30 19.27
C PHE A 42 -47.52 -23.78 17.84
N SER A 43 -48.61 -24.28 17.25
CA SER A 43 -49.14 -23.96 15.94
C SER A 43 -50.05 -22.73 15.96
N SER A 44 -49.98 -21.96 14.87
CA SER A 44 -51.03 -21.33 14.05
C SER A 44 -52.45 -21.12 14.59
N THR A 45 -53.02 -19.93 14.37
CA THR A 45 -54.29 -19.61 13.63
C THR A 45 -54.31 -18.07 13.42
N ASN A 46 -54.53 -17.46 12.25
CA ASN A 46 -55.78 -17.39 11.50
C ASN A 46 -55.57 -17.23 9.98
N LYS A 47 -56.14 -18.18 9.22
CA LYS A 47 -56.74 -17.96 7.89
C LYS A 47 -58.25 -17.83 8.06
N THR A 48 -58.91 -17.05 7.19
CA THR A 48 -60.14 -17.34 6.41
C THR A 48 -60.31 -16.09 5.51
N SER A 49 -60.41 -16.15 4.18
CA SER A 49 -61.37 -16.93 3.40
C SER A 49 -60.82 -17.40 2.06
N THR A 50 -61.08 -18.67 1.76
CA THR A 50 -61.05 -19.38 0.47
C THR A 50 -62.31 -18.99 -0.36
N THR A 51 -62.54 -19.30 -1.65
CA THR A 51 -62.16 -20.43 -2.52
C THR A 51 -62.64 -20.06 -3.96
N ALA A 52 -61.99 -20.50 -5.05
CA ALA A 52 -62.43 -21.60 -5.96
C ALA A 52 -62.66 -21.06 -7.40
N THR A 53 -62.25 -21.63 -8.55
CA THR A 53 -61.44 -22.81 -8.92
C THR A 53 -61.13 -22.73 -10.44
N SER A 54 -60.06 -23.43 -10.87
CA SER A 54 -59.92 -24.19 -12.14
C SER A 54 -59.43 -23.51 -13.43
N GLY A 55 -58.29 -24.01 -13.96
CA GLY A 55 -58.25 -24.50 -15.35
C GLY A 55 -57.02 -24.19 -16.23
N LYS A 56 -56.02 -25.08 -16.19
CA LYS A 56 -55.24 -25.66 -17.32
C LYS A 56 -54.47 -24.80 -18.36
N ASN A 57 -53.16 -25.10 -18.42
CA ASN A 57 -52.28 -25.35 -19.59
C ASN A 57 -52.39 -24.50 -20.88
N SER A 58 -51.26 -23.90 -21.31
CA SER A 58 -50.37 -24.43 -22.38
C SER A 58 -49.62 -23.31 -23.16
N SER A 59 -48.28 -23.40 -23.14
CA SER A 59 -47.33 -23.29 -24.28
C SER A 59 -47.28 -22.09 -25.25
N THR A 60 -46.08 -21.49 -25.31
CA THR A 60 -45.28 -21.13 -26.52
C THR A 60 -45.42 -19.75 -27.19
N SER A 61 -44.36 -18.95 -27.00
CA SER A 61 -43.53 -18.15 -27.93
C SER A 61 -44.11 -17.21 -29.02
N SER A 62 -43.66 -15.95 -28.91
CA SER A 62 -43.16 -15.00 -29.93
C SER A 62 -44.06 -14.51 -31.08
N THR A 63 -44.27 -13.18 -31.19
CA THR A 63 -43.54 -12.28 -32.13
C THR A 63 -44.16 -10.86 -32.19
N ILE A 64 -43.32 -9.87 -31.84
CA ILE A 64 -43.15 -8.48 -32.33
C ILE A 64 -44.29 -7.79 -33.10
N ALA A 65 -44.72 -6.62 -32.61
CA ALA A 65 -45.05 -5.44 -33.42
C ALA A 65 -44.86 -4.15 -32.61
N SER A 66 -43.96 -3.29 -33.10
CA SER A 66 -43.61 -1.96 -32.60
C SER A 66 -44.74 -0.93 -32.83
N SER A 67 -44.91 0.05 -31.92
CA SER A 67 -44.66 1.47 -32.21
C SER A 67 -45.16 2.43 -31.10
N ILE A 68 -44.20 3.17 -30.55
CA ILE A 68 -44.16 4.64 -30.34
C ILE A 68 -45.36 5.30 -29.62
N ALA A 69 -45.14 5.79 -28.40
CA ALA A 69 -45.53 7.14 -27.99
C ALA A 69 -44.86 7.56 -26.65
N SER A 70 -44.08 8.64 -26.75
CA SER A 70 -43.87 9.68 -25.72
C SER A 70 -43.18 9.30 -24.40
N SER A 71 -41.85 9.34 -24.40
CA SER A 71 -41.09 9.67 -23.19
C SER A 71 -41.00 11.18 -23.07
N GLU A 72 -41.85 11.76 -22.23
CA GLU A 72 -41.61 13.10 -21.67
C GLU A 72 -40.39 12.99 -20.75
N SER A 73 -39.24 13.44 -21.25
CA SER A 73 -38.04 13.67 -20.45
C SER A 73 -38.32 14.83 -19.49
N GLN A 74 -38.71 14.48 -18.27
CA GLN A 74 -38.55 15.36 -17.11
C GLN A 74 -37.04 15.50 -16.89
N GLU A 75 -36.52 16.69 -17.15
CA GLU A 75 -35.20 17.09 -16.66
C GLU A 75 -35.27 17.16 -15.14
N GLU A 76 -35.01 16.02 -14.50
CA GLU A 76 -34.63 15.98 -13.10
C GLU A 76 -33.26 16.67 -12.98
N LEU A 77 -33.20 17.73 -12.19
CA LEU A 77 -31.95 18.39 -11.79
C LEU A 77 -31.12 17.36 -11.02
N THR A 78 -30.33 16.58 -11.75
CA THR A 78 -29.41 15.61 -11.17
C THR A 78 -28.33 16.38 -10.42
N ILE A 79 -28.39 16.36 -9.09
CA ILE A 79 -27.22 16.69 -8.26
C ILE A 79 -26.18 15.62 -8.62
N SER A 80 -25.23 15.97 -9.48
CA SER A 80 -24.19 15.06 -9.94
C SER A 80 -23.24 14.80 -8.77
N SER A 81 -23.39 13.65 -8.12
CA SER A 81 -22.45 13.15 -7.11
C SER A 81 -21.02 13.13 -7.65
N LEU A 82 -20.04 13.57 -6.85
CA LEU A 82 -18.61 13.58 -7.24
C LEU A 82 -18.13 12.18 -7.64
N TRP A 83 -18.68 11.15 -7.01
CA TRP A 83 -18.40 9.75 -7.25
C TRP A 83 -19.66 8.96 -7.57
N THR A 84 -19.55 8.02 -8.49
CA THR A 84 -20.67 7.16 -8.93
C THR A 84 -20.19 5.73 -9.18
N THR A 85 -21.10 4.77 -9.24
CA THR A 85 -20.77 3.38 -9.58
C THR A 85 -20.10 3.25 -10.96
N GLN A 86 -20.47 4.11 -11.92
CA GLN A 86 -19.82 4.14 -13.23
C GLN A 86 -18.34 4.52 -13.10
N LYS A 87 -18.04 5.59 -12.36
CA LYS A 87 -16.66 6.02 -12.06
C LYS A 87 -15.86 4.94 -11.31
N ALA A 88 -16.51 4.23 -10.38
CA ALA A 88 -15.89 3.10 -9.69
C ALA A 88 -15.51 1.95 -10.64
N SER A 89 -16.39 1.61 -11.59
CA SER A 89 -16.09 0.59 -12.61
C SER A 89 -14.98 1.01 -13.57
N GLU A 90 -14.91 2.30 -13.94
CA GLU A 90 -13.82 2.85 -14.73
C GLU A 90 -12.49 2.81 -13.96
N LEU A 91 -12.51 3.16 -12.67
CA LEU A 91 -11.33 3.08 -11.80
C LEU A 91 -10.83 1.64 -11.65
N GLN A 92 -11.73 0.67 -11.46
CA GLN A 92 -11.36 -0.74 -11.38
C GLN A 92 -10.61 -1.20 -12.64
N GLN A 93 -11.17 -0.93 -13.83
CA GLN A 93 -10.55 -1.28 -15.11
C GLN A 93 -9.20 -0.58 -15.31
N PHE A 94 -9.13 0.70 -14.92
CA PHE A 94 -7.89 1.46 -14.94
C PHE A 94 -6.82 0.83 -14.04
N MET A 95 -7.16 0.46 -12.81
CA MET A 95 -6.23 -0.15 -11.85
C MET A 95 -5.74 -1.53 -12.30
N GLU A 96 -6.59 -2.34 -12.95
CA GLU A 96 -6.19 -3.62 -13.54
C GLU A 96 -5.17 -3.44 -14.68
N SER A 97 -5.44 -2.50 -15.60
CA SER A 97 -4.55 -2.17 -16.71
C SER A 97 -3.24 -1.58 -16.22
N TRP A 98 -3.31 -0.60 -15.32
CA TRP A 98 -2.13 0.04 -14.73
C TRP A 98 -1.29 -0.96 -13.93
N GLY A 99 -1.92 -1.82 -13.12
CA GLY A 99 -1.24 -2.91 -12.42
C GLY A 99 -0.49 -3.83 -13.38
N THR A 100 -1.14 -4.24 -14.49
CA THR A 100 -0.50 -5.07 -15.52
C THR A 100 0.75 -4.40 -16.10
N THR A 101 0.68 -3.10 -16.42
CA THR A 101 1.82 -2.30 -16.91
C THR A 101 2.96 -2.26 -15.89
N MET A 102 2.63 -2.16 -14.59
CA MET A 102 3.59 -2.17 -13.49
C MET A 102 4.04 -3.57 -13.06
N LYS A 103 3.52 -4.64 -13.69
CA LYS A 103 3.71 -6.04 -13.28
C LYS A 103 3.30 -6.29 -11.82
N GLN A 104 2.24 -5.63 -11.39
CA GLN A 104 1.65 -5.71 -10.06
C GLN A 104 0.16 -6.06 -10.17
N THR A 105 -0.40 -6.73 -9.17
CA THR A 105 -1.83 -7.10 -9.19
C THR A 105 -2.55 -6.43 -8.03
N TYR A 106 -3.31 -5.38 -8.35
CA TYR A 106 -4.09 -4.63 -7.38
C TYR A 106 -5.49 -5.22 -7.22
N ARG A 107 -5.96 -5.24 -5.98
CA ARG A 107 -7.34 -5.58 -5.62
C ARG A 107 -7.97 -4.43 -4.85
N GLU A 108 -9.26 -4.25 -5.04
CA GLU A 108 -10.05 -3.27 -4.29
C GLU A 108 -10.41 -3.82 -2.91
N TYR A 109 -10.34 -2.96 -1.90
CA TYR A 109 -10.72 -3.23 -0.52
C TYR A 109 -11.67 -2.14 -0.02
N THR A 110 -12.55 -2.51 0.89
CA THR A 110 -13.57 -1.62 1.48
C THR A 110 -13.60 -1.83 2.99
N PRO A 111 -14.25 -0.97 3.79
CA PRO A 111 -14.34 -1.18 5.23
C PRO A 111 -14.99 -2.51 5.64
N ASN A 112 -15.73 -3.18 4.74
CA ASN A 112 -16.33 -4.50 4.96
C ASN A 112 -15.55 -5.64 4.27
N ASN A 113 -14.50 -5.34 3.51
CA ASN A 113 -13.65 -6.31 2.82
C ASN A 113 -12.19 -5.84 2.90
N ASN A 114 -11.48 -6.32 3.92
CA ASN A 114 -10.15 -5.82 4.28
C ASN A 114 -9.01 -6.63 3.66
N VAL A 115 -7.84 -6.00 3.63
CA VAL A 115 -6.54 -6.64 3.40
C VAL A 115 -5.68 -6.58 4.66
N ASN A 116 -4.89 -7.62 4.88
CA ASN A 116 -3.83 -7.60 5.88
C ASN A 116 -2.60 -6.87 5.32
N PHE A 117 -2.50 -5.58 5.61
CA PHE A 117 -1.35 -4.75 5.25
C PHE A 117 -0.38 -4.71 6.44
N TYR A 118 0.63 -5.60 6.40
CA TYR A 118 1.67 -5.68 7.45
C TYR A 118 1.14 -5.92 8.89
N GLY A 119 -0.03 -6.54 9.05
CA GLY A 119 -0.65 -6.83 10.34
C GLY A 119 -1.88 -5.96 10.63
N LEU A 120 -2.06 -4.86 9.89
CA LEU A 120 -3.19 -3.96 10.01
C LEU A 120 -4.29 -4.35 9.01
N GLN A 121 -5.54 -4.44 9.47
CA GLN A 121 -6.70 -4.75 8.61
C GLN A 121 -7.20 -3.45 7.97
N LEU A 122 -6.92 -3.27 6.68
CA LEU A 122 -7.22 -2.03 5.97
C LEU A 122 -8.28 -2.25 4.87
N PRO A 123 -9.14 -1.26 4.63
CA PRO A 123 -9.16 0.07 5.24
C PRO A 123 -9.94 0.18 6.57
N GLU A 124 -10.57 -0.87 7.11
CA GLU A 124 -11.41 -0.80 8.31
C GLU A 124 -10.71 -0.17 9.53
N ALA A 125 -9.43 -0.49 9.76
CA ALA A 125 -8.70 0.03 10.91
C ALA A 125 -8.55 1.55 10.94
N VAL A 126 -8.70 2.24 9.80
CA VAL A 126 -8.55 3.70 9.67
C VAL A 126 -9.82 4.41 9.18
N LEU A 127 -10.65 3.75 8.37
CA LEU A 127 -11.88 4.33 7.78
C LEU A 127 -13.18 3.65 8.24
N GLY A 128 -13.09 2.52 8.96
CA GLY A 128 -14.24 1.75 9.41
C GLY A 128 -14.92 2.31 10.66
N SER A 129 -16.08 1.74 11.00
CA SER A 129 -16.80 2.06 12.25
C SER A 129 -16.01 1.66 13.51
N SER A 130 -15.13 0.66 13.38
CA SER A 130 -14.25 0.16 14.44
C SER A 130 -12.81 0.71 14.33
N LYS A 131 -12.62 1.87 13.67
CA LYS A 131 -11.29 2.43 13.45
C LYS A 131 -10.50 2.56 14.76
N THR A 132 -9.24 2.14 14.71
CA THR A 132 -8.31 2.09 15.85
C THR A 132 -7.02 2.88 15.58
N TRP A 133 -6.83 3.35 14.34
CA TRP A 133 -5.65 4.08 13.88
C TRP A 133 -6.04 5.42 13.25
N GLY A 134 -5.16 6.41 13.38
CA GLY A 134 -5.24 7.69 12.68
C GLY A 134 -4.71 7.62 11.24
N ILE A 135 -4.88 8.71 10.49
CA ILE A 135 -4.28 8.90 9.16
C ILE A 135 -3.47 10.18 9.19
N ASP A 136 -2.23 10.09 8.73
CA ASP A 136 -1.35 11.22 8.53
C ASP A 136 -1.04 11.38 7.04
N VAL A 137 -1.12 12.61 6.52
CA VAL A 137 -0.71 12.93 5.15
C VAL A 137 0.46 13.90 5.23
N ASN A 138 1.62 13.49 4.69
CA ASN A 138 2.90 14.22 4.85
C ASN A 138 3.22 14.52 6.32
N ASP A 139 3.07 13.51 7.19
CA ASP A 139 3.32 13.57 8.64
C ASP A 139 2.47 14.62 9.40
N VAL A 140 1.31 14.95 8.84
CA VAL A 140 0.29 15.78 9.48
C VAL A 140 -0.97 14.97 9.63
N ALA A 141 -1.47 14.85 10.86
CA ALA A 141 -2.73 14.20 11.16
C ALA A 141 -3.90 14.88 10.43
N VAL A 142 -4.72 14.09 9.74
CA VAL A 142 -5.87 14.56 8.96
C VAL A 142 -7.13 13.77 9.31
N SER A 143 -8.28 14.37 9.06
CA SER A 143 -9.56 13.68 9.09
C SER A 143 -9.88 13.04 7.74
N ALA A 144 -10.29 11.77 7.75
CA ALA A 144 -10.74 11.07 6.57
C ALA A 144 -11.94 10.17 6.88
N GLU A 145 -12.85 10.03 5.91
CA GLU A 145 -13.97 9.10 5.98
C GLU A 145 -14.17 8.36 4.67
N TRP A 146 -14.71 7.14 4.75
CA TRP A 146 -15.17 6.43 3.58
C TRP A 146 -16.46 7.05 3.07
N SER A 147 -16.56 7.31 1.76
CA SER A 147 -17.74 7.87 1.11
C SER A 147 -18.06 7.12 -0.18
N THR A 148 -19.34 6.83 -0.39
CA THR A 148 -19.82 6.24 -1.65
C THR A 148 -20.13 7.31 -2.72
N THR A 149 -20.20 8.58 -2.32
CA THR A 149 -20.54 9.72 -3.19
C THR A 149 -19.35 10.66 -3.43
N GLY A 150 -18.26 10.51 -2.67
CA GLY A 150 -17.13 11.43 -2.68
C GLY A 150 -17.38 12.72 -1.90
N GLU A 151 -18.57 12.87 -1.33
CA GLU A 151 -18.90 13.96 -0.40
C GLU A 151 -18.62 13.50 1.03
N SER A 152 -18.14 14.43 1.85
CA SER A 152 -17.69 14.14 3.21
C SER A 152 -17.63 15.40 4.06
N SER A 153 -17.78 15.25 5.38
CA SER A 153 -17.48 16.32 6.34
C SER A 153 -16.01 16.35 6.80
N SER A 154 -15.29 15.25 6.62
CA SER A 154 -13.84 15.12 6.83
C SER A 154 -13.04 15.78 5.70
N GLU A 155 -11.79 16.15 5.98
CA GLU A 155 -10.86 16.75 5.00
C GLU A 155 -10.63 15.87 3.77
N TYR A 156 -10.62 14.55 3.96
CA TYR A 156 -10.51 13.57 2.88
C TYR A 156 -11.76 12.69 2.81
N SER A 157 -12.37 12.68 1.62
CA SER A 157 -13.42 11.71 1.27
C SER A 157 -12.79 10.56 0.49
N ILE A 158 -12.66 9.38 1.08
CA ILE A 158 -12.06 8.22 0.41
C ILE A 158 -13.16 7.39 -0.25
N VAL A 159 -13.02 7.15 -1.55
CA VAL A 159 -14.05 6.50 -2.37
C VAL A 159 -13.64 5.12 -2.89
N ALA A 160 -12.35 4.83 -2.92
CA ALA A 160 -11.83 3.51 -3.25
C ALA A 160 -10.45 3.29 -2.65
N VAL A 161 -10.14 2.04 -2.31
CA VAL A 161 -8.84 1.63 -1.77
C VAL A 161 -8.34 0.43 -2.55
N TYR A 162 -7.11 0.50 -3.05
CA TYR A 162 -6.47 -0.59 -3.78
C TYR A 162 -5.16 -0.98 -3.14
N SER A 163 -4.88 -2.28 -3.08
CA SER A 163 -3.58 -2.79 -2.64
C SER A 163 -3.14 -4.01 -3.42
N ASP A 164 -1.83 -4.18 -3.55
CA ASP A 164 -1.19 -5.39 -4.07
C ASP A 164 -0.75 -6.35 -2.95
N ALA A 165 -1.09 -6.07 -1.68
CA ALA A 165 -0.57 -6.79 -0.52
C ALA A 165 -0.81 -8.32 -0.50
N GLU A 166 -1.92 -8.80 -1.07
CA GLU A 166 -2.20 -10.24 -1.17
C GLU A 166 -1.42 -10.93 -2.29
N THR A 167 -0.98 -10.19 -3.30
CA THR A 167 -0.35 -10.72 -4.51
C THR A 167 1.15 -10.46 -4.53
N SER A 168 1.61 -9.46 -3.77
CA SER A 168 3.02 -9.22 -3.47
C SER A 168 3.57 -10.43 -2.73
N SER A 169 4.42 -11.22 -3.39
CA SER A 169 5.09 -12.37 -2.79
C SER A 169 6.51 -12.00 -2.34
N GLY A 170 6.97 -12.58 -1.22
CA GLY A 170 8.34 -12.41 -0.73
C GLY A 170 8.58 -11.13 0.09
N SER A 171 9.73 -10.49 -0.13
CA SER A 171 10.22 -9.27 0.53
C SER A 171 9.90 -7.98 -0.23
N GLY A 172 8.99 -8.05 -1.22
CA GLY A 172 8.54 -6.87 -1.97
C GLY A 172 7.79 -5.87 -1.09
N ALA A 173 7.97 -4.58 -1.37
CA ALA A 173 7.16 -3.53 -0.75
C ALA A 173 5.71 -3.68 -1.20
N ARG A 174 4.78 -3.56 -0.24
CA ARG A 174 3.34 -3.50 -0.50
C ARG A 174 2.92 -2.06 -0.68
N HIS A 175 1.98 -1.83 -1.58
CA HIS A 175 1.43 -0.53 -1.87
C HIS A 175 -0.03 -0.50 -1.46
N LEU A 176 -0.42 0.60 -0.82
CA LEU A 176 -1.80 0.89 -0.47
C LEU A 176 -2.16 2.25 -1.06
N TYR A 177 -3.09 2.27 -2.00
CA TYR A 177 -3.57 3.49 -2.63
C TYR A 177 -4.96 3.85 -2.12
N PHE A 178 -5.13 5.10 -1.70
CA PHE A 178 -6.40 5.69 -1.32
C PHE A 178 -6.78 6.69 -2.41
N PHE A 179 -7.89 6.43 -3.10
CA PHE A 179 -8.48 7.33 -4.09
C PHE A 179 -9.61 8.10 -3.41
N GLY A 180 -9.60 9.42 -3.55
CA GLY A 180 -10.54 10.25 -2.82
C GLY A 180 -10.52 11.72 -3.22
N PHE A 181 -11.11 12.54 -2.38
CA PHE A 181 -11.21 13.98 -2.60
C PHE A 181 -10.66 14.73 -1.39
N ASN A 182 -9.86 15.74 -1.63
CA ASN A 182 -9.52 16.76 -0.64
C ASN A 182 -10.08 18.10 -1.12
N ASN A 183 -10.97 18.72 -0.34
CA ASN A 183 -11.65 19.96 -0.74
C ASN A 183 -12.28 19.87 -2.16
N ASN A 184 -13.01 18.79 -2.43
CA ASN A 184 -13.63 18.48 -3.73
C ASN A 184 -12.65 18.31 -4.91
N GLN A 185 -11.34 18.30 -4.67
CA GLN A 185 -10.33 18.01 -5.68
C GLN A 185 -9.92 16.54 -5.61
N PRO A 186 -9.88 15.81 -6.75
CA PRO A 186 -9.44 14.43 -6.78
C PRO A 186 -7.98 14.30 -6.34
N VAL A 187 -7.73 13.37 -5.42
CA VAL A 187 -6.40 13.08 -4.88
C VAL A 187 -6.19 11.57 -4.80
N VAL A 188 -4.95 11.15 -5.04
CA VAL A 188 -4.52 9.76 -4.86
C VAL A 188 -3.38 9.77 -3.85
N LEU A 189 -3.62 9.11 -2.72
CA LEU A 189 -2.64 8.94 -1.65
C LEU A 189 -2.03 7.54 -1.74
N VAL A 190 -0.76 7.42 -1.33
CA VAL A 190 -0.06 6.14 -1.27
C VAL A 190 0.62 5.96 0.08
N SER A 191 0.48 4.76 0.64
CA SER A 191 1.28 4.28 1.77
C SER A 191 2.07 3.04 1.35
N MET A 192 3.34 3.03 1.73
CA MET A 192 4.25 1.89 1.64
C MET A 192 4.87 1.59 3.02
N GLN A 193 4.22 2.09 4.07
CA GLN A 193 4.68 1.94 5.44
C GLN A 193 4.75 0.46 5.81
N ASN A 194 5.88 0.03 6.37
CA ASN A 194 6.08 -1.31 6.88
C ASN A 194 5.61 -1.43 8.34
N GLN A 195 5.93 -2.54 9.01
CA GLN A 195 5.53 -2.75 10.40
C GLN A 195 6.18 -1.76 11.37
N GLY A 196 5.36 -1.17 12.24
CA GLY A 196 5.81 -0.47 13.44
C GLY A 196 5.96 1.03 13.26
N MET A 197 4.94 1.77 13.67
CA MET A 197 5.06 3.17 14.10
C MET A 197 4.37 3.28 15.46
N GLU A 198 5.04 3.93 16.42
CA GLU A 198 4.56 4.06 17.81
C GLU A 198 3.44 5.10 17.97
N ASP A 199 3.19 5.90 16.94
CA ASP A 199 2.20 6.99 16.94
C ASP A 199 0.77 6.55 16.61
N HIS A 200 0.56 5.26 16.32
CA HIS A 200 -0.76 4.70 15.99
C HIS A 200 -1.44 5.41 14.79
N ALA A 201 -0.65 5.89 13.83
CA ALA A 201 -1.12 6.46 12.57
C ALA A 201 -0.62 5.69 11.35
N LEU A 202 -1.43 5.70 10.28
CA LEU A 202 -1.02 5.23 8.96
C LEU A 202 -0.63 6.43 8.11
N HIS A 203 0.64 6.47 7.70
CA HIS A 203 1.23 7.59 6.98
C HIS A 203 1.06 7.42 5.48
N PHE A 204 0.56 8.47 4.86
CA PHE A 204 0.40 8.61 3.43
C PHE A 204 1.18 9.82 2.93
N LYS A 205 1.50 9.77 1.64
CA LYS A 205 1.81 10.95 0.84
C LYS A 205 0.92 10.95 -0.39
N GLN A 206 0.77 12.10 -1.04
CA GLN A 206 0.20 12.10 -2.38
C GLN A 206 1.10 11.30 -3.32
N THR A 207 0.52 10.47 -4.19
CA THR A 207 1.31 9.71 -5.14
C THR A 207 1.95 10.64 -6.17
N GLU A 208 3.21 10.37 -6.48
CA GLU A 208 3.92 11.02 -7.59
C GLU A 208 3.68 10.29 -8.93
N ASN A 209 2.93 9.19 -8.91
CA ASN A 209 2.62 8.45 -10.14
C ASN A 209 1.62 9.24 -10.98
N GLN A 210 2.13 9.89 -12.03
CA GLN A 210 1.34 10.73 -12.93
C GLN A 210 0.18 9.97 -13.59
N ALA A 211 0.36 8.68 -13.91
CA ALA A 211 -0.70 7.89 -14.50
C ALA A 211 -1.88 7.74 -13.53
N LEU A 212 -1.62 7.47 -12.24
CA LEU A 212 -2.66 7.40 -11.22
C LEU A 212 -3.34 8.76 -10.99
N THR A 213 -2.56 9.84 -10.87
CA THR A 213 -3.13 11.18 -10.62
C THR A 213 -4.00 11.65 -11.79
N SER A 214 -3.49 11.55 -13.02
CA SER A 214 -4.20 11.98 -14.22
C SER A 214 -5.34 11.03 -14.58
N GLY A 215 -5.13 9.72 -14.42
CA GLY A 215 -6.17 8.71 -14.65
C GLY A 215 -7.37 8.93 -13.73
N PHE A 216 -7.14 9.12 -12.44
CA PHE A 216 -8.21 9.39 -11.49
C PHE A 216 -8.91 10.74 -11.73
N GLN A 217 -8.14 11.80 -12.06
CA GLN A 217 -8.71 13.10 -12.46
C GLN A 217 -9.63 12.96 -13.68
N ASN A 218 -9.22 12.20 -14.70
CA ASN A 218 -10.01 11.98 -15.90
C ASN A 218 -11.30 11.21 -15.59
N ILE A 219 -11.23 10.15 -14.77
CA ILE A 219 -12.41 9.40 -14.31
C ILE A 219 -13.40 10.32 -13.60
N VAL A 220 -12.91 11.14 -12.66
CA VAL A 220 -13.75 12.09 -11.92
C VAL A 220 -14.40 13.12 -12.85
N ALA A 221 -13.67 13.59 -13.87
CA ALA A 221 -14.16 14.53 -14.87
C ALA A 221 -15.02 13.88 -15.98
N GLY A 222 -15.23 12.56 -15.95
CA GLY A 222 -15.95 11.81 -16.99
C GLY A 222 -15.25 11.89 -18.36
N GLN A 223 -13.94 12.12 -18.36
CA GLN A 223 -13.13 12.13 -19.58
C GLN A 223 -12.68 10.71 -19.91
N PRO A 224 -12.47 10.40 -21.20
CA PRO A 224 -11.86 9.14 -21.59
C PRO A 224 -10.54 8.95 -20.84
N VAL A 225 -10.45 7.85 -20.09
CA VAL A 225 -9.19 7.44 -19.48
C VAL A 225 -8.37 6.81 -20.60
N GLU A 226 -7.32 7.49 -21.05
CA GLU A 226 -6.32 6.82 -21.88
C GLU A 226 -5.77 5.65 -21.06
N GLN A 227 -6.08 4.42 -21.50
CA GLN A 227 -5.50 3.24 -20.87
C GLN A 227 -3.98 3.38 -20.94
N PRO A 228 -3.24 3.08 -19.86
CA PRO A 228 -1.79 3.07 -19.90
C PRO A 228 -1.34 2.02 -20.90
N THR A 229 -1.14 2.46 -22.13
CA THR A 229 -0.67 1.67 -23.25
C THR A 229 0.83 1.59 -23.06
N ALA A 230 1.41 0.39 -23.09
CA ALA A 230 2.85 0.17 -22.96
C ALA A 230 3.71 0.78 -24.11
N ALA A 231 3.18 1.74 -24.86
CA ALA A 231 3.86 2.44 -25.94
C ALA A 231 3.13 3.76 -26.24
N VAL A 232 3.46 4.83 -25.51
CA VAL A 232 3.39 6.19 -26.05
C VAL A 232 4.64 6.92 -25.58
N GLU A 233 5.47 7.32 -26.55
CA GLU A 233 6.70 8.10 -26.37
C GLU A 233 6.41 9.36 -25.56
N SER A 234 6.97 9.46 -24.35
CA SER A 234 7.06 10.70 -23.59
C SER A 234 8.46 11.30 -23.78
N ILE A 235 8.47 12.45 -24.44
CA ILE A 235 9.66 13.28 -24.66
C ILE A 235 9.86 14.13 -23.39
N GLU A 236 10.68 13.65 -22.45
CA GLU A 236 11.53 14.35 -21.47
C GLU A 236 12.38 13.24 -20.80
N PRO A 237 13.65 13.44 -20.38
CA PRO A 237 14.48 12.36 -19.84
C PRO A 237 13.94 11.98 -18.46
N VAL A 238 13.02 11.04 -18.43
CA VAL A 238 12.48 10.48 -17.19
C VAL A 238 13.60 9.63 -16.58
N ASN A 239 14.46 10.29 -15.82
CA ASN A 239 15.52 9.67 -15.03
C ASN A 239 14.90 8.91 -13.85
N THR A 240 13.88 8.07 -14.07
CA THR A 240 13.23 7.28 -13.02
C THR A 240 13.83 5.88 -12.97
N TRP A 241 13.55 5.18 -11.87
CA TRP A 241 13.82 3.76 -11.74
C TRP A 241 12.60 2.96 -12.17
N ALA A 242 12.77 2.07 -13.13
CA ALA A 242 11.76 1.15 -13.60
C ALA A 242 11.44 0.08 -12.55
N SER A 243 12.40 -0.28 -11.69
CA SER A 243 12.20 -1.27 -10.62
C SER A 243 13.34 -1.28 -9.59
N MET A 244 13.09 -1.93 -8.45
CA MET A 244 14.15 -2.32 -7.51
C MET A 244 15.23 -3.17 -8.17
N ASP A 245 14.87 -4.10 -9.06
CA ASP A 245 15.84 -4.95 -9.76
C ASP A 245 16.78 -4.15 -10.66
N GLU A 246 16.30 -3.08 -11.28
CA GLU A 246 17.14 -2.16 -12.05
C GLU A 246 18.16 -1.46 -11.15
N ALA A 247 17.74 -0.96 -9.98
CA ALA A 247 18.64 -0.32 -9.03
C ALA A 247 19.66 -1.29 -8.44
N ILE A 248 19.25 -2.52 -8.12
CA ILE A 248 20.16 -3.59 -7.70
C ILE A 248 21.15 -3.92 -8.81
N GLN A 249 20.68 -4.04 -10.05
CA GLN A 249 21.54 -4.32 -11.20
C GLN A 249 22.56 -3.20 -11.40
N PHE A 250 22.14 -1.94 -11.33
CA PHE A 250 23.02 -0.77 -11.43
C PHE A 250 24.08 -0.76 -10.32
N TYR A 251 23.69 -1.05 -9.07
CA TYR A 251 24.61 -1.24 -7.97
C TYR A 251 25.62 -2.35 -8.26
N GLU A 252 25.16 -3.50 -8.74
CA GLU A 252 26.04 -4.61 -9.05
C GLU A 252 27.03 -4.29 -10.16
N ASP A 253 26.58 -3.64 -11.23
CA ASP A 253 27.46 -3.29 -12.36
C ASP A 253 28.51 -2.26 -11.94
N THR A 254 28.13 -1.31 -11.08
CA THR A 254 29.07 -0.36 -10.45
C THR A 254 30.16 -1.08 -9.65
N TYR A 255 29.78 -2.06 -8.84
CA TYR A 255 30.71 -2.79 -7.96
C TYR A 255 31.45 -3.94 -8.65
N LYS A 256 30.93 -4.46 -9.77
CA LYS A 256 31.61 -5.46 -10.62
C LYS A 256 32.60 -4.82 -11.58
N ASN A 257 32.43 -3.53 -11.91
CA ASN A 257 33.40 -2.79 -12.71
C ASN A 257 34.71 -2.66 -11.92
N THR A 258 35.70 -3.48 -12.29
CA THR A 258 37.01 -3.56 -11.61
C THR A 258 37.88 -2.32 -11.77
N ALA A 259 37.51 -1.40 -12.68
CA ALA A 259 38.16 -0.10 -12.78
C ALA A 259 37.77 0.83 -11.60
N ASN A 260 36.64 0.58 -10.94
CA ASN A 260 36.21 1.38 -9.82
C ASN A 260 36.87 0.93 -8.52
N GLU A 261 37.34 1.87 -7.71
CA GLU A 261 37.88 1.58 -6.37
C GLU A 261 36.84 0.92 -5.45
N VAL A 262 35.55 1.25 -5.64
CA VAL A 262 34.45 0.64 -4.86
C VAL A 262 34.31 -0.86 -5.09
N SER A 263 34.83 -1.41 -6.19
CA SER A 263 34.79 -2.86 -6.46
C SER A 263 35.47 -3.69 -5.38
N GLN A 264 36.46 -3.13 -4.69
CA GLN A 264 37.19 -3.78 -3.61
C GLN A 264 36.43 -3.78 -2.28
N GLN A 265 35.32 -3.05 -2.20
CA GLN A 265 34.56 -2.82 -0.96
C GLN A 265 33.43 -3.84 -0.75
N ILE A 266 33.14 -4.67 -1.76
CA ILE A 266 32.10 -5.69 -1.67
C ILE A 266 32.69 -7.10 -1.63
N LEU A 267 32.23 -7.90 -0.67
CA LEU A 267 32.54 -9.33 -0.59
C LEU A 267 31.42 -10.11 -1.27
N TRP A 268 31.56 -10.39 -2.57
CA TRP A 268 30.55 -11.08 -3.38
C TRP A 268 30.11 -12.45 -2.82
N ALA A 269 30.99 -13.15 -2.10
CA ALA A 269 30.65 -14.41 -1.43
C ALA A 269 29.54 -14.26 -0.36
N ASN A 270 29.38 -13.05 0.19
CA ASN A 270 28.37 -12.71 1.20
C ASN A 270 27.24 -11.84 0.63
N TYR A 271 27.21 -11.65 -0.68
CA TYR A 271 26.20 -10.86 -1.36
C TYR A 271 25.08 -11.76 -1.87
N ASN A 272 23.83 -11.38 -1.58
CA ASN A 272 22.66 -12.07 -2.10
C ASN A 272 21.55 -11.05 -2.39
N ARG A 273 21.00 -11.10 -3.61
CA ARG A 273 19.93 -10.19 -4.02
C ARG A 273 18.70 -10.24 -3.11
N SER A 274 18.39 -11.40 -2.54
CA SER A 274 17.27 -11.59 -1.59
C SER A 274 17.45 -10.88 -0.24
N CYS A 275 18.60 -10.25 -0.02
CA CYS A 275 18.85 -9.39 1.14
C CYS A 275 18.47 -7.93 0.88
N TRP A 276 18.12 -7.56 -0.36
CA TRP A 276 17.57 -6.24 -0.66
C TRP A 276 16.05 -6.18 -0.45
N SER A 277 15.59 -5.05 0.05
CA SER A 277 14.18 -4.68 0.10
C SER A 277 14.01 -3.20 -0.20
N LEU A 278 12.94 -2.85 -0.90
CA LEU A 278 12.60 -1.47 -1.22
C LEU A 278 12.19 -0.72 0.06
N THR A 279 12.76 0.45 0.27
CA THR A 279 12.42 1.36 1.38
C THR A 279 11.59 2.55 0.87
N GLU A 280 12.01 3.16 -0.23
CA GLU A 280 11.39 4.35 -0.79
C GLU A 280 11.57 4.37 -2.32
N GLN A 281 10.55 4.83 -3.05
CA GLN A 281 10.68 5.17 -4.47
C GLN A 281 9.84 6.41 -4.77
N ALA A 282 10.48 7.43 -5.34
CA ALA A 282 9.90 8.75 -5.62
C ALA A 282 10.65 9.38 -6.80
N GLY A 283 9.98 9.56 -7.93
CA GLY A 283 10.59 10.07 -9.17
C GLY A 283 11.92 9.39 -9.54
N ASN A 284 13.00 10.18 -9.51
CA ASN A 284 14.36 9.74 -9.83
C ASN A 284 15.11 9.07 -8.67
N ARG A 285 14.51 9.03 -7.48
CA ARG A 285 15.09 8.49 -6.27
C ARG A 285 14.50 7.12 -5.93
N ILE A 286 15.36 6.17 -5.61
CA ILE A 286 15.00 4.88 -5.03
C ILE A 286 15.95 4.57 -3.87
N VAL A 287 15.41 4.10 -2.75
CA VAL A 287 16.18 3.74 -1.56
C VAL A 287 15.94 2.28 -1.24
N LEU A 288 17.03 1.52 -1.14
CA LEU A 288 17.00 0.10 -0.84
C LEU A 288 17.66 -0.15 0.52
N HIS A 289 17.08 -1.05 1.30
CA HIS A 289 17.67 -1.60 2.50
C HIS A 289 18.35 -2.92 2.18
N TRP A 290 19.60 -3.09 2.62
CA TRP A 290 20.33 -4.34 2.54
C TRP A 290 20.46 -4.94 3.95
N ARG A 291 19.72 -6.03 4.22
CA ARG A 291 19.80 -6.74 5.50
C ARG A 291 21.02 -7.64 5.60
N ASN A 292 21.57 -7.78 6.80
CA ASN A 292 22.59 -8.79 7.08
C ASN A 292 22.01 -10.20 7.01
N ILE A 293 22.78 -11.15 6.48
CA ILE A 293 22.37 -12.57 6.36
C ILE A 293 22.05 -13.20 7.73
N SER A 294 22.69 -12.74 8.81
CA SER A 294 22.45 -13.19 10.18
C SER A 294 21.22 -12.55 10.87
N GLY A 295 20.49 -11.67 10.16
CA GLY A 295 19.22 -11.10 10.61
C GLY A 295 19.32 -9.87 11.52
N ALA A 296 20.46 -9.61 12.15
CA ALA A 296 20.67 -8.40 12.95
C ALA A 296 21.43 -7.32 12.15
N GLY A 297 20.80 -6.16 11.96
CA GLY A 297 21.38 -4.99 11.29
C GLY A 297 21.23 -5.00 9.75
N GLY A 298 21.83 -4.00 9.12
CA GLY A 298 21.80 -3.76 7.69
C GLY A 298 22.31 -2.37 7.36
N SER A 299 22.26 -2.02 6.08
CA SER A 299 22.64 -0.71 5.55
C SER A 299 21.59 -0.23 4.55
N TYR A 300 21.54 1.07 4.28
CA TYR A 300 20.69 1.60 3.21
C TYR A 300 21.54 2.15 2.06
N VAL A 301 21.00 2.07 0.86
CA VAL A 301 21.58 2.67 -0.33
C VAL A 301 20.50 3.44 -1.07
N ALA A 302 20.70 4.76 -1.20
CA ALA A 302 19.86 5.63 -2.00
C ALA A 302 20.51 5.86 -3.37
N PHE A 303 19.70 5.79 -4.42
CA PHE A 303 20.09 6.04 -5.79
C PHE A 303 19.28 7.20 -6.34
N GLU A 304 19.94 8.25 -6.78
CA GLU A 304 19.32 9.41 -7.42
C GLU A 304 19.80 9.48 -8.88
N LYS A 305 18.91 9.14 -9.81
CA LYS A 305 19.24 9.07 -11.23
C LYS A 305 19.15 10.46 -11.86
N SER A 306 20.15 10.79 -12.67
CA SER A 306 20.24 11.97 -13.54
C SER A 306 20.44 11.51 -14.99
N ALA A 307 20.50 12.45 -15.93
CA ALA A 307 20.56 12.14 -17.36
C ALA A 307 21.80 11.31 -17.75
N ASP A 308 22.96 11.65 -17.18
CA ASP A 308 24.26 11.08 -17.54
C ASP A 308 24.92 10.28 -16.40
N HIS A 309 24.44 10.44 -15.18
CA HIS A 309 24.97 9.76 -13.99
C HIS A 309 23.88 9.42 -12.98
N THR A 310 24.24 8.59 -12.02
CA THR A 310 23.45 8.27 -10.84
C THR A 310 24.29 8.51 -9.60
N THR A 311 23.76 9.25 -8.64
CA THR A 311 24.38 9.42 -7.33
C THR A 311 24.00 8.24 -6.45
N ILE A 312 25.00 7.49 -5.97
CA ILE A 312 24.81 6.44 -4.96
C ILE A 312 25.21 7.00 -3.60
N THR A 313 24.28 7.00 -2.65
CA THR A 313 24.52 7.38 -1.25
C THR A 313 24.33 6.18 -0.34
N GLN A 314 25.34 5.84 0.45
CA GLN A 314 25.36 4.72 1.39
C GLN A 314 25.19 5.19 2.81
N TYR A 315 24.50 4.36 3.59
CA TYR A 315 24.17 4.57 4.99
C TYR A 315 24.52 3.28 5.73
N ASP A 316 25.71 3.26 6.35
CA ASP A 316 26.20 2.08 7.07
C ASP A 316 25.52 1.95 8.44
N GLY A 317 24.76 0.86 8.61
CA GLY A 317 24.01 0.60 9.84
C GLY A 317 22.60 1.19 9.81
N ASN A 318 21.64 0.50 10.43
CA ASN A 318 20.23 0.89 10.37
C ASN A 318 19.95 2.31 10.92
N ASN A 319 20.71 2.77 11.92
CA ASN A 319 20.50 4.09 12.53
C ASN A 319 21.05 5.25 11.68
N SER A 320 21.74 4.96 10.59
CA SER A 320 22.39 5.98 9.77
C SER A 320 21.45 6.59 8.72
N TYR A 321 20.43 5.85 8.28
CA TYR A 321 19.40 6.37 7.38
C TYR A 321 18.27 7.07 8.17
N PRO A 322 17.72 8.20 7.70
CA PRO A 322 18.11 8.96 6.49
C PRO A 322 19.20 10.03 6.72
N ASN A 323 19.64 10.24 7.95
CA ASN A 323 20.27 11.50 8.36
C ASN A 323 21.81 11.50 8.38
N SER A 324 22.47 10.37 8.15
CA SER A 324 23.91 10.21 8.36
C SER A 324 24.54 9.31 7.31
N PRO A 325 24.67 9.78 6.05
CA PRO A 325 25.32 9.01 5.00
C PRO A 325 26.79 8.75 5.33
N SER A 326 27.25 7.52 5.13
CA SER A 326 28.66 7.13 5.30
C SER A 326 29.49 7.46 4.06
N LYS A 327 28.87 7.42 2.87
CA LYS A 327 29.54 7.67 1.59
C LYS A 327 28.55 8.13 0.52
N ALA A 328 28.99 9.00 -0.37
CA ALA A 328 28.26 9.32 -1.61
C ALA A 328 29.24 9.44 -2.77
N PHE A 329 28.85 8.99 -3.96
CA PHE A 329 29.64 9.14 -5.19
C PHE A 329 28.75 9.08 -6.43
N ASN A 330 29.27 9.64 -7.53
CA ASN A 330 28.59 9.62 -8.81
C ASN A 330 29.06 8.43 -9.64
N VAL A 331 28.12 7.80 -10.33
CA VAL A 331 28.36 6.70 -11.25
C VAL A 331 27.85 7.11 -12.61
N ARG A 332 28.71 7.07 -13.63
CA ARG A 332 28.30 7.36 -15.00
C ARG A 332 27.36 6.28 -15.51
N ASN A 333 26.20 6.67 -16.04
CA ASN A 333 25.16 5.71 -16.45
C ASN A 333 25.59 4.82 -17.63
N SER A 334 26.48 5.31 -18.50
CA SER A 334 26.86 4.60 -19.73
C SER A 334 27.79 3.41 -19.52
N ASP A 335 28.68 3.49 -18.53
CA ASP A 335 29.76 2.51 -18.32
C ASP A 335 29.96 2.12 -16.85
N HIS A 336 29.10 2.62 -15.96
CA HIS A 336 29.15 2.38 -14.52
C HIS A 336 30.47 2.79 -13.87
N THR A 337 31.20 3.76 -14.44
CA THR A 337 32.45 4.27 -13.85
C THR A 337 32.15 5.26 -12.74
N VAL A 338 32.81 5.10 -11.59
CA VAL A 338 32.75 6.04 -10.46
C VAL A 338 33.71 7.21 -10.71
N TYR A 339 33.27 8.44 -10.44
CA TYR A 339 34.10 9.65 -10.61
C TYR A 339 33.81 10.76 -9.60
#